data_AF-A0A7V5PYI3-F1
#
_entry.id   AF-A0A7V5PYI3-F1
#
_cell.length_a   1.000
_cell.length_b   1.000
_cell.length_c   1.000
_cell.angle_alpha   90.00
_cell.angle_beta   90.00
_cell.angle_gamma   90.00
#
_symmetry.space_group_name_H-M   'P 1'
#
loop_
_entity.id
_entity.type
_entity.pdbx_description
1 polymer ?
#
loop_
_entity_poly.entity_id
_entity_poly.type
_entity_poly.pdbx_seq_one_letter_code
_entity_poly.pdbx_strand_id
1 'polypeptide(L)'
;MFERDGVLATWAVDTLPGPTLIEARQLPDHRLEYLQYEGPIHGDRGTVHRVDEGTYFPVTWTSDRVVVFLEGKQWQGTAIFQRVDSSSPEDTSSSDDASLWRLSFSQSKNESTRRVRP
;
A
#
# COMPACT_ATOMS: atom_id res chain seq x y z
N MET A 1 3.76 -2.60 -0.67
CA MET A 1 4.12 -3.47 -1.81
C MET A 1 3.38 -4.78 -1.64
N PHE A 2 2.77 -5.31 -2.71
CA PHE A 2 2.04 -6.58 -2.68
C PHE A 2 2.56 -7.50 -3.78
N GLU A 3 2.99 -8.70 -3.40
CA GLU A 3 3.44 -9.72 -4.36
C GLU A 3 2.27 -10.26 -5.17
N ARG A 4 2.37 -10.20 -6.49
CA ARG A 4 1.37 -10.71 -7.43
C ARG A 4 2.03 -11.07 -8.75
N ASP A 5 1.72 -12.25 -9.28
CA ASP A 5 2.16 -12.70 -10.61
C ASP A 5 3.69 -12.58 -10.81
N GLY A 6 4.48 -12.81 -9.75
CA GLY A 6 5.95 -12.76 -9.76
C GLY A 6 6.57 -11.36 -9.62
N VAL A 7 5.76 -10.32 -9.42
CA VAL A 7 6.21 -8.93 -9.25
C VAL A 7 5.56 -8.28 -8.02
N LEU A 8 6.03 -7.09 -7.65
CA LEU A 8 5.47 -6.31 -6.54
C LEU A 8 4.69 -5.10 -7.03
N ALA A 9 3.36 -5.18 -6.93
CA ALA A 9 2.49 -4.02 -7.10
C ALA A 9 2.74 -3.01 -5.98
N THR A 10 3.11 -1.78 -6.36
CA THR A 10 3.69 -0.80 -5.43
C THR A 10 2.98 0.54 -5.51
N TRP A 11 2.68 1.10 -4.34
CA TRP A 11 2.19 2.46 -4.18
C TRP A 11 3.12 3.21 -3.22
N ALA A 12 3.51 4.43 -3.60
CA ALA A 12 4.16 5.39 -2.72
C ALA A 12 3.11 6.21 -1.97
N VAL A 13 3.35 6.44 -0.68
CA VAL A 13 2.55 7.29 0.20
C VAL A 13 3.46 8.14 1.06
N ASP A 14 3.07 9.38 1.32
CA ASP A 14 3.89 10.32 2.11
C ASP A 14 3.67 10.17 3.62
N THR A 15 2.58 9.49 4.01
CA THR A 15 2.22 9.26 5.41
C THR A 15 1.72 7.83 5.60
N LEU A 16 1.86 7.30 6.82
CA LEU A 16 1.33 5.98 7.13
C LEU A 16 -0.21 6.00 7.04
N PRO A 17 -0.84 5.07 6.30
CA PRO A 17 -2.28 5.01 6.14
C PRO A 17 -3.00 4.71 7.45
N GLY A 18 -4.15 5.35 7.60
CA GLY A 18 -5.10 5.13 8.67
C GLY A 18 -6.53 5.25 8.14
N PRO A 19 -7.53 5.53 9.00
CA PRO A 19 -8.93 5.59 8.57
C PRO A 19 -9.21 6.77 7.62
N THR A 20 -8.38 7.81 7.65
CA THR A 20 -8.46 8.95 6.75
C THR A 20 -7.90 8.60 5.38
N LEU A 21 -8.56 9.09 4.33
CA LEU A 21 -8.13 8.93 2.96
C LEU A 21 -6.90 9.81 2.68
N ILE A 22 -5.83 9.20 2.16
CA ILE A 22 -4.59 9.88 1.77
C ILE A 22 -4.29 9.66 0.30
N GLU A 23 -3.46 10.52 -0.28
CA GLU A 23 -2.95 10.32 -1.63
C GLU A 23 -1.91 9.21 -1.67
N ALA A 24 -1.95 8.46 -2.77
CA ALA A 24 -1.00 7.40 -3.07
C ALA A 24 -0.66 7.47 -4.57
N ARG A 25 0.59 7.19 -4.92
CA ARG A 25 1.02 7.15 -6.32
C ARG A 25 1.39 5.74 -6.69
N GLN A 26 0.80 5.19 -7.75
CA GLN A 26 1.21 3.88 -8.24
C GLN A 26 2.59 4.00 -8.87
N LEU A 27 3.50 3.14 -8.44
CA LEU A 27 4.85 3.03 -9.00
C LEU A 27 4.92 1.84 -9.95
N PRO A 28 5.94 1.80 -10.84
CA PRO A 28 6.24 0.60 -11.61
C PRO A 28 6.40 -0.62 -10.70
N ASP A 29 6.16 -1.79 -11.27
CA ASP A 29 6.32 -3.05 -10.56
C ASP A 29 7.76 -3.22 -10.07
N HIS A 30 7.90 -3.64 -8.80
CA HIS A 30 9.19 -3.89 -8.19
C HIS A 30 9.52 -5.39 -8.17
N ARG A 31 10.79 -5.72 -8.03
CA ARG A 31 11.27 -7.11 -7.90
C ARG A 31 11.01 -7.63 -6.50
N LEU A 32 10.72 -8.93 -6.37
CA LEU A 32 10.44 -9.57 -5.07
C LEU A 32 11.55 -9.36 -4.02
N GLU A 33 12.82 -9.28 -4.46
CA GLU A 33 13.98 -9.05 -3.59
C GLU A 33 13.87 -7.75 -2.75
N TYR A 34 13.07 -6.77 -3.21
CA TYR A 34 12.86 -5.51 -2.50
C TYR A 34 12.06 -5.67 -1.20
N LEU A 35 11.29 -6.75 -1.02
CA LEU A 35 10.60 -7.01 0.25
C LEU A 35 11.59 -7.19 1.41
N GLN A 36 12.78 -7.72 1.11
CA GLN A 36 13.81 -8.00 2.11
C GLN A 36 14.87 -6.89 2.21
N TYR A 37 14.80 -5.87 1.35
CA TYR A 37 15.77 -4.80 1.33
C TYR A 37 15.53 -3.77 2.45
N GLU A 38 16.60 -3.47 3.20
CA GLU A 38 16.71 -2.32 4.08
C GLU A 38 18.10 -1.72 3.88
N GLY A 39 18.21 -0.39 3.86
CA GLY A 39 19.48 0.28 3.63
C GLY A 39 19.41 1.52 2.74
N PRO A 40 20.59 2.09 2.40
CA PRO A 40 20.69 3.38 1.74
C PRO A 40 20.27 3.33 0.27
N ILE A 41 19.42 4.27 -0.14
CA ILE A 41 19.04 4.47 -1.53
C ILE A 41 20.20 5.15 -2.26
N HIS A 42 20.62 4.55 -3.38
CA HIS A 42 21.68 5.12 -4.21
C HIS A 42 21.40 6.58 -4.60
N GLY A 43 22.44 7.42 -4.51
CA GLY A 43 22.40 8.85 -4.83
C GLY A 43 21.98 9.76 -3.68
N ASP A 44 22.20 9.34 -2.43
CA ASP A 44 21.88 10.10 -1.20
C ASP A 44 20.41 10.52 -1.09
N ARG A 45 19.51 9.64 -1.56
CA ARG A 45 18.05 9.87 -1.57
C ARG A 45 17.35 9.39 -0.28
N GLY A 46 18.14 9.07 0.75
CA GLY A 46 17.65 8.54 2.03
C GLY A 46 17.87 7.04 2.19
N THR A 47 17.17 6.46 3.16
CA THR A 47 17.33 5.06 3.60
C THR A 47 15.97 4.38 3.68
N VAL A 48 15.91 3.12 3.28
CA VAL A 48 14.72 2.27 3.39
C VAL A 48 14.77 1.50 4.71
N HIS A 49 13.68 1.61 5.48
CA HIS A 49 13.42 0.79 6.67
C HIS A 49 12.08 0.09 6.52
N ARG A 50 12.02 -1.19 6.87
CA ARG A 50 10.76 -1.93 6.83
C ARG A 50 9.89 -1.54 8.02
N VAL A 51 8.69 -1.06 7.73
CA VAL A 51 7.71 -0.68 8.77
C VAL A 51 6.86 -1.87 9.19
N ASP A 52 6.46 -2.73 8.26
CA ASP A 52 5.72 -3.96 8.57
C ASP A 52 5.97 -5.03 7.49
N GLU A 53 5.66 -6.28 7.82
CA GLU A 53 5.71 -7.41 6.89
C GLU A 53 4.63 -8.43 7.24
N GLY A 54 4.17 -9.19 6.25
CA GLY A 54 3.19 -10.23 6.47
C GLY A 54 2.57 -10.73 5.17
N THR A 55 1.40 -11.34 5.31
CA THR A 55 0.61 -11.85 4.20
C THR A 55 -0.52 -10.87 3.89
N TYR A 56 -1.05 -10.91 2.67
CA TYR A 56 -2.26 -10.20 2.30
C TYR A 56 -3.19 -11.11 1.52
N PHE A 57 -4.49 -10.79 1.58
CA PHE A 57 -5.54 -11.53 0.89
C PHE A 57 -6.33 -10.55 0.02
N PRO A 58 -6.28 -10.68 -1.32
CA PRO A 58 -7.04 -9.81 -2.20
C PRO A 58 -8.54 -10.13 -2.12
N VAL A 59 -9.34 -9.11 -1.85
CA VAL A 59 -10.82 -9.14 -1.90
C VAL A 59 -11.31 -8.61 -3.25
N THR A 60 -10.65 -7.56 -3.76
CA THR A 60 -10.93 -6.98 -5.08
C THR A 60 -9.62 -6.50 -5.68
N TRP A 61 -9.41 -6.77 -6.97
CA TRP A 61 -8.24 -6.30 -7.69
C TRP A 61 -8.62 -5.98 -9.14
N THR A 62 -8.96 -4.72 -9.39
CA THR A 62 -9.29 -4.18 -10.71
C THR A 62 -8.36 -3.03 -11.05
N SER A 63 -8.45 -2.51 -12.27
CA SER A 63 -7.59 -1.42 -12.73
C SER A 63 -7.76 -0.12 -11.94
N ASP A 64 -8.94 0.09 -11.37
CA ASP A 64 -9.39 1.31 -10.68
C ASP A 64 -9.60 1.13 -9.17
N ARG A 65 -9.57 -0.12 -8.68
CA ARG A 65 -9.84 -0.43 -7.28
C ARG A 65 -9.09 -1.66 -6.81
N VAL A 66 -8.39 -1.52 -5.69
CA VAL A 66 -7.74 -2.63 -4.99
C VAL A 66 -8.22 -2.65 -3.55
N VAL A 67 -8.72 -3.81 -3.11
CA VAL A 67 -9.12 -4.05 -1.71
C VAL A 67 -8.42 -5.30 -1.25
N VAL A 68 -7.65 -5.17 -0.18
CA VAL A 68 -6.89 -6.28 0.41
C VAL A 68 -7.10 -6.32 1.92
N PHE A 69 -7.12 -7.53 2.47
CA PHE A 69 -6.95 -7.74 3.90
C PHE A 69 -5.48 -8.00 4.20
N LEU A 70 -4.92 -7.28 5.18
CA LEU A 70 -3.54 -7.38 5.62
C LEU A 70 -3.46 -8.22 6.89
N GLU A 71 -2.51 -9.14 6.93
CA GLU A 71 -2.08 -9.89 8.11
C GLU A 71 -0.58 -9.64 8.34
N GLY A 72 -0.27 -8.42 8.79
CA GLY A 72 1.06 -8.00 9.21
C GLY A 72 1.28 -8.13 10.71
N LYS A 73 2.52 -7.87 11.15
CA LYS A 73 2.86 -7.83 12.59
C LYS A 73 2.22 -6.64 13.27
N GLN A 74 2.19 -5.49 12.60
CA GLN A 74 1.61 -4.26 13.12
C GLN A 74 0.21 -3.99 12.53
N TRP A 75 0.05 -4.23 11.23
CA TRP A 75 -1.17 -3.86 10.50
C TRP A 75 -1.99 -5.09 10.17
N GLN A 76 -3.14 -5.19 10.83
CA GLN A 76 -4.10 -6.26 10.63
C GLN A 76 -5.44 -5.60 10.31
N GLY A 77 -5.95 -5.75 9.10
CA GLY A 77 -7.13 -4.97 8.68
C GLY A 77 -7.29 -4.83 7.19
N THR A 78 -8.20 -3.96 6.76
CA THR A 78 -8.50 -3.76 5.34
C THR A 78 -7.83 -2.51 4.81
N ALA A 79 -7.09 -2.64 3.71
CA ALA A 79 -6.60 -1.51 2.93
C ALA A 79 -7.41 -1.36 1.64
N ILE A 80 -7.82 -0.14 1.33
CA ILE A 80 -8.60 0.20 0.14
C ILE A 80 -7.83 1.24 -0.66
N PHE A 81 -7.56 0.92 -1.92
CA PHE A 81 -6.98 1.80 -2.91
C PHE A 81 -8.02 2.07 -3.99
N GLN A 82 -8.22 3.33 -4.33
CA GLN A 82 -9.12 3.75 -5.39
C GLN A 82 -8.41 4.74 -6.32
N ARG A 83 -8.40 4.44 -7.62
CA ARG A 83 -7.80 5.33 -8.62
C ARG A 83 -8.62 6.60 -8.71
N VAL A 84 -7.94 7.73 -8.82
CA VAL A 84 -8.58 9.02 -9.09
C VAL A 84 -8.70 9.15 -10.60
N ASP A 85 -9.93 9.17 -11.11
CA ASP A 85 -10.15 9.41 -12.53
C ASP A 85 -9.74 10.85 -12.86
N SER A 86 -8.73 10.99 -13.71
CA SER A 86 -8.30 12.26 -14.28
C SER A 86 -9.31 12.71 -15.36
N SER A 87 -10.54 13.00 -14.96
CA SER A 87 -11.52 13.68 -15.80
C SER A 87 -11.53 15.18 -15.49
N SER A 88 -10.41 15.86 -15.78
CA SER A 88 -10.42 17.31 -15.98
C SER A 88 -9.26 17.72 -16.89
N PRO A 89 -9.50 18.47 -17.99
CA PRO A 89 -8.52 18.67 -19.05
C PRO A 89 -7.76 19.99 -18.92
N GLU A 90 -7.13 20.29 -17.79
CA GLU A 90 -6.35 21.54 -17.66
C GLU A 90 -5.14 21.34 -16.74
N ASP A 91 -4.07 20.72 -17.26
CA ASP A 91 -2.72 21.33 -17.30
C ASP A 91 -1.71 20.33 -17.89
N THR A 92 -0.95 20.80 -18.88
CA THR A 92 0.05 19.99 -19.59
C THR A 92 1.42 20.26 -18.98
N SER A 93 2.04 19.23 -18.40
CA SER A 93 3.49 19.00 -18.20
C SER A 93 3.82 18.53 -16.78
N SER A 94 3.69 17.24 -16.52
CA SER A 94 4.67 16.54 -15.69
C SER A 94 4.77 15.10 -16.15
N SER A 95 5.95 14.73 -16.65
CA SER A 95 6.29 13.42 -17.19
C SER A 95 6.56 12.43 -16.05
N ASP A 96 5.58 12.25 -15.17
CA ASP A 96 5.53 11.16 -14.20
C ASP A 96 4.19 10.47 -14.38
N ASP A 97 4.14 9.44 -15.22
CA ASP A 97 2.95 8.62 -15.50
C ASP A 97 2.60 7.70 -14.31
N ALA A 98 2.69 8.23 -13.10
CA ALA A 98 2.20 7.59 -11.91
C ALA A 98 0.71 7.92 -11.79
N SER A 99 -0.14 6.94 -12.09
CA SER A 99 -1.58 7.06 -11.81
C SER A 99 -1.79 7.48 -10.36
N LEU A 100 -2.61 8.50 -10.13
CA LEU A 100 -2.96 8.98 -8.79
C LEU A 100 -4.03 8.08 -8.18
N TRP A 101 -3.81 7.67 -6.93
CA TRP A 101 -4.71 6.83 -6.14
C TRP A 101 -5.01 7.51 -4.81
N ARG A 102 -6.08 7.05 -4.18
CA ARG A 102 -6.44 7.36 -2.81
C ARG A 102 -6.43 6.07 -1.99
N LEU A 103 -5.79 6.13 -0.83
CA LEU A 103 -5.60 5.00 0.08
C LEU A 103 -6.27 5.27 1.43
N SER A 104 -6.97 4.29 1.98
CA SER A 104 -7.32 4.25 3.39
C SER A 104 -7.07 2.86 3.98
N PHE A 105 -6.90 2.81 5.30
CA PHE A 105 -6.72 1.58 6.04
C PHE A 105 -7.61 1.56 7.29
N SER A 106 -8.26 0.44 7.52
CA SER A 106 -9.07 0.20 8.72
C SER A 106 -8.54 -1.01 9.47
N GLN A 107 -8.02 -0.78 10.68
CA GLN A 107 -7.56 -1.84 11.57
C GLN A 107 -8.74 -2.76 11.92
N SER A 108 -8.53 -4.06 11.80
CA SER A 108 -9.45 -5.06 12.33
C SER A 108 -9.53 -4.90 13.85
N LYS A 109 -10.75 -4.90 14.39
CA LYS A 109 -10.93 -4.97 15.84
C LYS A 109 -10.47 -6.37 16.26
N ASN A 110 -9.29 -6.47 16.86
CA ASN A 110 -8.94 -7.68 17.58
C ASN A 110 -9.98 -7.86 18.69
N GLU A 111 -10.90 -8.80 18.49
CA GLU A 111 -11.70 -9.30 19.59
C GLU A 111 -10.78 -10.15 20.45
N SER A 112 -9.99 -9.48 21.30
CA SER A 112 -9.28 -10.11 22.41
C SER A 112 -10.30 -10.57 23.46
N THR A 113 -11.25 -11.42 23.08
CA THR A 113 -11.98 -12.28 24.01
C THR A 113 -11.07 -13.44 24.34
N ARG A 114 -10.00 -13.16 25.10
CA ARG A 114 -9.45 -14.16 26.01
C ARG A 114 -10.49 -14.32 27.12
N ARG A 115 -11.56 -15.07 26.82
CA ARG A 115 -12.40 -15.72 27.83
C ARG A 115 -11.47 -16.63 28.62
N VAL A 116 -10.88 -16.10 29.68
CA VAL A 116 -10.44 -16.93 30.79
C VAL A 116 -11.70 -17.16 31.63
N ARG A 117 -12.27 -18.36 31.52
CA ARG A 117 -13.19 -18.95 32.50
C ARG A 117 -13.03 -20.47 32.48
N PRO A 118 -13.26 -21.18 33.59
CA PRO A 118 -13.38 -20.71 34.99
C PRO A 118 -12.10 -20.94 35.80
#